data_AF-A0A3P6LGN1-F1
#
_entry.id   AF-A0A3P6LGN1-F1
#
_cell.length_a   1.000
_cell.length_b   1.000
_cell.length_c   1.000
_cell.angle_alpha   90.00
_cell.angle_beta   90.00
_cell.angle_gamma   90.00
#
_symmetry.space_group_name_H-M   'P 1'
#
loop_
_entity.id
_entity.type
_entity.pdbx_description
1 polymer ?
#
loop_
_entity_poly.entity_id
_entity_poly.type
_entity_poly.pdbx_seq_one_letter_code
_entity_poly.pdbx_strand_id
1 'polypeptide(L)'
;MAKNLQWSHDAKCLKSGQLEGMEIKADLSQSALVISLPQAYLEYTYPDWDPPSRWDDGISGIVADYSINAQTRHEENGGDDSNEISGNGTVGVNLGPWRMRADWQTNYQHTRSNDDDEFSGDETQKKWEWSRYYAWRALPSLKAKLALGEDYLRSDIFDGFNYVGGSVSTDDQMLPPNLRGYAPDISGVAHTTAKVTVSQMGRVIYETQVPAGPFRIQDLGDSVSGTLHIRIEEQNGQVQEYDISTASMPYLTRPGQIRYKIMMGRPQEWGHHVEGEFFLVLKLPGGSLTAGRYMAAHWEMKTISLRRLASVAICLHSARSRLMLLTRTPNWIKTPLMAKVRWTVTPSV
;
A
#
# COMPACT_ATOMS: atom_id res chain seq x y z
N MET A 1 -9.40 -9.21 30.87
CA MET A 1 -9.61 -10.62 31.27
C MET A 1 -8.30 -11.35 31.54
N ALA A 2 -7.23 -11.23 30.72
CA ALA A 2 -5.93 -11.90 30.97
C ALA A 2 -5.06 -11.34 32.12
N LYS A 3 -5.51 -10.32 32.87
CA LYS A 3 -4.69 -9.66 33.92
C LYS A 3 -4.61 -10.44 35.25
N ASN A 4 -5.43 -11.47 35.44
CA ASN A 4 -5.50 -12.26 36.68
C ASN A 4 -5.08 -13.72 36.49
N LEU A 5 -4.27 -14.01 35.48
CA LEU A 5 -3.70 -15.35 35.31
C LEU A 5 -2.63 -15.57 36.37
N GLN A 6 -2.77 -16.64 37.17
CA GLN A 6 -1.77 -17.05 38.13
C GLN A 6 -0.77 -17.96 37.45
N TRP A 7 0.49 -17.54 37.53
CA TRP A 7 1.62 -18.31 37.04
C TRP A 7 2.36 -18.94 38.21
N SER A 8 2.86 -20.14 37.98
CA SER A 8 3.72 -20.88 38.91
C SER A 8 5.11 -21.09 38.28
N HIS A 9 6.07 -21.55 39.08
CA HIS A 9 7.46 -21.75 38.65
C HIS A 9 8.03 -20.52 37.92
N ASP A 10 8.13 -19.41 38.64
CA ASP A 10 8.84 -18.22 38.15
C ASP A 10 8.26 -17.69 36.83
N ALA A 11 6.92 -17.64 36.76
CA ALA A 11 6.13 -17.22 35.59
C ALA A 11 6.20 -18.14 34.35
N LYS A 12 6.74 -19.37 34.46
CA LYS A 12 6.88 -20.28 33.32
C LYS A 12 5.70 -21.21 33.10
N CYS A 13 4.93 -21.51 34.16
CA CYS A 13 3.83 -22.47 34.08
C CYS A 13 2.50 -21.81 34.44
N LEU A 14 1.59 -21.72 33.46
CA LEU A 14 0.22 -21.26 33.68
C LEU A 14 -0.57 -22.32 34.46
N LYS A 15 -1.28 -21.94 35.54
CA LYS A 15 -2.20 -22.87 36.21
C LYS A 15 -3.36 -23.25 35.29
N SER A 16 -3.64 -24.54 35.17
CA SER A 16 -4.75 -25.09 34.38
C SER A 16 -6.12 -24.65 34.94
N GLY A 17 -7.11 -24.48 34.06
CA GLY A 17 -8.50 -24.20 34.43
C GLY A 17 -8.82 -22.76 34.86
N GLN A 18 -7.91 -21.81 34.62
CA GLN A 18 -8.14 -20.39 34.95
C GLN A 18 -8.87 -19.59 33.88
N LEU A 19 -8.97 -20.16 32.67
CA LEU A 19 -9.75 -19.62 31.58
C LEU A 19 -11.05 -20.42 31.51
N GLU A 20 -12.17 -19.74 31.62
CA GLU A 20 -13.50 -20.36 31.56
C GLU A 20 -13.68 -21.03 30.20
N GLY A 21 -14.03 -22.33 30.19
CA GLY A 21 -14.16 -23.14 28.97
C GLY A 21 -12.85 -23.74 28.44
N MET A 22 -11.71 -23.53 29.10
CA MET A 22 -10.46 -24.22 28.76
C MET A 22 -10.41 -25.61 29.39
N GLU A 23 -10.18 -26.64 28.57
CA GLU A 23 -10.05 -28.03 29.01
C GLU A 23 -8.68 -28.57 28.58
N ILE A 24 -7.98 -29.27 29.48
CA ILE A 24 -6.67 -29.88 29.20
C ILE A 24 -6.80 -31.36 29.53
N LYS A 25 -6.61 -32.22 28.53
CA LYS A 25 -6.67 -33.68 28.66
C LYS A 25 -5.38 -34.30 28.17
N ALA A 26 -4.69 -35.01 29.04
CA ALA A 26 -3.52 -35.79 28.68
C ALA A 26 -3.96 -37.19 28.22
N ASP A 27 -3.62 -37.55 26.99
CA ASP A 27 -3.73 -38.91 26.49
C ASP A 27 -2.33 -39.53 26.44
N LEU A 28 -1.99 -40.24 27.52
CA LEU A 28 -0.69 -40.92 27.67
C LEU A 28 -0.53 -42.09 26.69
N SER A 29 -1.64 -42.67 26.19
CA SER A 29 -1.58 -43.80 25.26
C SER A 29 -1.09 -43.36 23.87
N GLN A 30 -1.42 -42.13 23.47
CA GLN A 30 -0.98 -41.52 22.21
C GLN A 30 0.18 -40.54 22.40
N SER A 31 0.68 -40.39 23.63
CA SER A 31 1.66 -39.35 23.99
C SER A 31 1.22 -37.95 23.55
N ALA A 32 -0.08 -37.65 23.66
CA ALA A 32 -0.69 -36.42 23.20
C ALA A 32 -1.28 -35.61 24.37
N LEU A 33 -1.13 -34.29 24.31
CA LEU A 33 -1.81 -33.36 25.22
C LEU A 33 -2.84 -32.58 24.42
N VAL A 34 -4.12 -32.88 24.63
CA VAL A 34 -5.23 -32.20 23.96
C VAL A 34 -5.64 -31.00 24.80
N ILE A 35 -5.54 -29.81 24.22
CA ILE A 35 -5.93 -28.55 24.86
C ILE A 35 -7.08 -27.96 24.06
N SER A 36 -8.24 -27.81 24.70
CA SER A 36 -9.40 -27.11 24.16
C SER A 36 -9.41 -25.69 24.73
N LEU A 37 -9.38 -24.68 23.85
CA LEU A 37 -9.40 -23.26 24.20
C LEU A 37 -10.56 -22.59 23.46
N PRO A 38 -11.44 -21.85 24.17
CA PRO A 38 -12.48 -21.08 23.50
C PRO A 38 -11.88 -20.05 22.54
N GLN A 39 -12.43 -19.99 21.32
CA GLN A 39 -11.95 -19.09 20.26
C GLN A 39 -11.90 -17.62 20.67
N ALA A 40 -12.75 -17.20 21.62
CA ALA A 40 -12.80 -15.82 22.11
C ALA A 40 -11.50 -15.36 22.80
N TYR A 41 -10.66 -16.30 23.26
CA TYR A 41 -9.35 -15.99 23.86
C TYR A 41 -8.20 -16.06 22.86
N LEU A 42 -8.44 -16.58 21.66
CA LEU A 42 -7.44 -16.63 20.62
C LEU A 42 -7.38 -15.29 19.91
N GLU A 43 -6.17 -14.85 19.58
CA GLU A 43 -6.00 -13.73 18.66
C GLU A 43 -6.61 -14.14 17.31
N TYR A 44 -7.28 -13.20 16.63
CA TYR A 44 -7.91 -13.47 15.35
C TYR A 44 -6.87 -14.03 14.37
N THR A 45 -7.19 -15.15 13.72
CA THR A 45 -6.37 -15.76 12.68
C THR A 45 -7.25 -16.07 11.48
N TYR A 46 -6.75 -15.86 10.29
CA TYR A 46 -7.41 -16.26 9.05
C TYR A 46 -6.53 -17.31 8.35
N PRO A 47 -7.06 -18.25 7.56
CA PRO A 47 -6.25 -19.29 6.91
C PRO A 47 -5.01 -18.74 6.18
N ASP A 48 -5.11 -17.55 5.58
CA ASP A 48 -4.04 -16.89 4.83
C ASP A 48 -3.48 -15.64 5.53
N TRP A 49 -3.67 -15.49 6.85
CA TRP A 49 -3.15 -14.35 7.61
C TRP A 49 -2.82 -14.67 9.06
N ASP A 50 -1.60 -14.28 9.44
CA ASP A 50 -1.12 -14.33 10.82
C ASP A 50 -1.09 -12.93 11.46
N PRO A 51 -1.43 -12.85 12.76
CA PRO A 51 -1.37 -11.61 13.51
C PRO A 51 0.06 -11.08 13.64
N PRO A 52 0.24 -9.76 13.84
CA PRO A 52 1.56 -9.15 13.90
C PRO A 52 2.45 -9.65 15.03
N SER A 53 1.87 -10.28 16.06
CA SER A 53 2.57 -10.95 17.17
C SER A 53 3.37 -12.18 16.72
N ARG A 54 3.03 -12.77 15.56
CA ARG A 54 3.68 -13.96 15.00
C ARG A 54 4.62 -13.67 13.84
N TRP A 55 4.79 -12.40 13.47
CA TRP A 55 5.67 -12.06 12.35
C TRP A 55 7.13 -12.25 12.72
N ASP A 56 7.85 -12.94 11.84
CA ASP A 56 9.29 -13.09 11.92
C ASP A 56 9.96 -11.94 11.14
N ASP A 57 10.98 -11.34 11.75
CA ASP A 57 11.82 -10.33 11.10
C ASP A 57 12.71 -10.96 10.00
N GLY A 58 12.89 -12.27 10.05
CA GLY A 58 13.69 -13.04 9.11
C GLY A 58 15.15 -13.12 9.52
N ILE A 59 15.95 -13.73 8.65
CA ILE A 59 17.36 -14.01 8.90
C ILE A 59 18.21 -12.87 8.33
N SER A 60 19.29 -12.54 9.04
CA SER A 60 20.25 -11.55 8.55
C SER A 60 21.03 -12.12 7.38
N GLY A 61 21.14 -11.36 6.29
CA GLY A 61 21.75 -11.84 5.06
C GLY A 61 21.89 -10.75 4.01
N ILE A 62 22.67 -11.06 2.97
CA ILE A 62 22.88 -10.20 1.81
C ILE A 62 22.07 -10.77 0.65
N VAL A 63 21.40 -9.89 -0.10
CA VAL A 63 20.66 -10.23 -1.30
C VAL A 63 21.20 -9.43 -2.47
N ALA A 64 21.28 -10.03 -3.64
CA ALA A 64 21.64 -9.35 -4.87
C ALA A 64 20.76 -9.90 -5.99
N ASP A 65 20.07 -9.01 -6.66
CA ASP A 65 19.26 -9.27 -7.85
C ASP A 65 19.87 -8.53 -9.03
N TYR A 66 19.86 -9.16 -10.20
CA TYR A 66 20.40 -8.59 -11.42
C TYR A 66 19.58 -9.07 -12.62
N SER A 67 19.35 -8.14 -13.55
CA SER A 67 18.77 -8.40 -14.87
C SER A 67 19.63 -7.69 -15.90
N ILE A 68 20.06 -8.43 -16.91
CA ILE A 68 20.95 -7.94 -17.97
C ILE A 68 20.33 -8.33 -19.30
N ASN A 69 20.14 -7.35 -20.17
CA ASN A 69 19.65 -7.54 -21.53
C ASN A 69 20.72 -7.08 -22.52
N ALA A 70 21.00 -7.92 -23.50
CA ALA A 70 21.91 -7.60 -24.59
C ALA A 70 21.17 -7.72 -25.92
N GLN A 71 21.26 -6.70 -26.74
CA GLN A 71 20.69 -6.64 -28.07
C GLN A 71 21.76 -6.22 -29.07
N THR A 72 21.86 -6.95 -30.16
CA THR A 72 22.61 -6.54 -31.35
C THR A 72 21.61 -6.24 -32.45
N ARG A 73 21.80 -5.13 -33.16
CA ARG A 73 21.07 -4.79 -34.37
C ARG A 73 22.08 -4.62 -35.48
N HIS A 74 21.84 -5.35 -36.56
CA HIS A 74 22.62 -5.28 -37.78
C HIS A 74 21.67 -4.79 -38.87
N GLU A 75 22.04 -3.72 -39.56
CA GLU A 75 21.22 -3.11 -40.61
C GLU A 75 21.65 -3.63 -41.99
N GLU A 76 20.81 -4.42 -42.66
CA GLU A 76 21.18 -5.10 -43.92
C GLU A 76 21.43 -4.15 -45.11
N ASN A 77 20.92 -2.91 -45.07
CA ASN A 77 21.01 -1.94 -46.18
C ASN A 77 22.06 -0.84 -45.96
N GLY A 78 23.19 -1.17 -45.32
CA GLY A 78 24.32 -0.23 -45.15
C GLY A 78 24.11 0.83 -44.08
N GLY A 79 23.26 0.55 -43.08
CA GLY A 79 23.16 1.38 -41.88
C GLY A 79 24.15 0.95 -40.79
N ASP A 80 24.18 1.71 -39.71
CA ASP A 80 25.08 1.49 -38.57
C ASP A 80 24.71 0.23 -37.77
N ASP A 81 25.74 -0.51 -37.36
CA ASP A 81 25.56 -1.62 -36.43
C ASP A 81 25.49 -1.10 -35.00
N SER A 82 24.49 -1.52 -34.24
CA SER A 82 24.35 -1.11 -32.84
C SER A 82 24.31 -2.31 -31.89
N ASN A 83 25.15 -2.22 -30.85
CA ASN A 83 25.19 -3.15 -29.74
C ASN A 83 24.75 -2.42 -28.48
N GLU A 84 23.66 -2.88 -27.88
CA GLU A 84 23.11 -2.34 -26.63
C GLU A 84 23.17 -3.40 -25.54
N ILE A 85 23.77 -3.06 -24.41
CA ILE A 85 23.76 -3.85 -23.19
C ILE A 85 23.18 -2.96 -22.09
N SER A 86 21.97 -3.29 -21.67
CA SER A 86 21.33 -2.65 -20.52
C SER A 86 21.25 -3.62 -19.36
N GLY A 87 21.28 -3.10 -18.15
CA GLY A 87 21.11 -3.90 -16.96
C GLY A 87 20.57 -3.09 -15.81
N ASN A 88 19.86 -3.76 -14.92
CA ASN A 88 19.43 -3.19 -13.65
C ASN A 88 19.50 -4.27 -12.57
N GLY A 89 19.47 -3.83 -11.33
CA GLY A 89 19.46 -4.77 -10.23
C GLY A 89 19.36 -4.07 -8.89
N THR A 90 19.24 -4.88 -7.86
CA THR A 90 19.11 -4.41 -6.49
C THR A 90 20.06 -5.20 -5.60
N VAL A 91 20.93 -4.50 -4.88
CA VAL A 91 21.74 -5.09 -3.81
C VAL A 91 21.10 -4.73 -2.48
N GLY A 92 21.14 -5.64 -1.52
CA GLY A 92 20.46 -5.47 -0.25
C GLY A 92 21.09 -6.19 0.91
N VAL A 93 20.84 -5.65 2.10
CA VAL A 93 21.20 -6.26 3.37
C VAL A 93 19.96 -6.31 4.26
N ASN A 94 19.72 -7.46 4.87
CA ASN A 94 18.69 -7.64 5.89
C ASN A 94 19.41 -7.81 7.24
N LEU A 95 19.02 -7.02 8.24
CA LEU A 95 19.56 -7.06 9.60
C LEU A 95 18.40 -6.89 10.58
N GLY A 96 17.92 -8.01 11.12
CA GLY A 96 16.69 -8.05 11.90
C GLY A 96 15.52 -7.39 11.14
N PRO A 97 14.79 -6.42 11.75
CA PRO A 97 13.63 -5.79 11.10
C PRO A 97 14.01 -4.83 9.95
N TRP A 98 15.28 -4.47 9.83
CA TRP A 98 15.75 -3.50 8.84
C TRP A 98 16.10 -4.18 7.51
N ARG A 99 15.55 -3.62 6.45
CA ARG A 99 15.79 -4.04 5.06
C ARG A 99 16.38 -2.84 4.34
N MET A 100 17.67 -2.92 4.01
CA MET A 100 18.40 -1.89 3.27
C MET A 100 18.55 -2.34 1.83
N ARG A 101 18.33 -1.46 0.86
CA ARG A 101 18.53 -1.73 -0.57
C ARG A 101 19.22 -0.57 -1.27
N ALA A 102 19.95 -0.93 -2.31
CA ALA A 102 20.59 -0.05 -3.26
C ALA A 102 20.25 -0.56 -4.66
N ASP A 103 19.52 0.24 -5.43
CA ASP A 103 19.14 -0.07 -6.80
C ASP A 103 20.19 0.52 -7.74
N TRP A 104 20.57 -0.23 -8.77
CA TRP A 104 21.53 0.20 -9.78
C TRP A 104 20.97 -0.05 -11.18
N GLN A 105 21.40 0.79 -12.12
CA GLN A 105 21.07 0.69 -13.53
C GLN A 105 22.32 1.00 -14.37
N THR A 106 22.43 0.31 -15.48
CA THR A 106 23.49 0.49 -16.46
C THR A 106 22.92 0.46 -17.86
N ASN A 107 23.44 1.32 -18.71
CA ASN A 107 23.23 1.26 -20.15
C ASN A 107 24.56 1.46 -20.85
N TYR A 108 24.87 0.55 -21.77
CA TYR A 108 26.03 0.59 -22.62
C TYR A 108 25.55 0.44 -24.06
N GLN A 109 25.70 1.48 -24.86
CA GLN A 109 25.36 1.46 -26.27
C GLN A 109 26.61 1.79 -27.07
N HIS A 110 26.93 0.92 -28.02
CA HIS A 110 28.03 1.11 -28.95
C HIS A 110 27.46 1.03 -30.36
N THR A 111 27.55 2.14 -31.08
CA THR A 111 27.13 2.24 -32.47
C THR A 111 28.39 2.32 -33.31
N ARG A 112 28.56 1.34 -34.20
CA ARG A 112 29.63 1.30 -35.17
C ARG A 112 29.09 1.82 -36.49
N SER A 113 29.71 2.88 -37.00
CA SER A 113 29.32 3.39 -38.30
C SER A 113 29.96 2.60 -39.42
N ASN A 114 29.18 2.29 -40.44
CA ASN A 114 29.64 1.59 -41.64
C ASN A 114 29.93 2.55 -42.82
N ASP A 115 29.81 3.86 -42.60
CA ASP A 115 30.14 4.88 -43.60
C ASP A 115 31.65 5.17 -43.62
N ASP A 116 32.24 5.14 -44.82
CA ASP A 116 33.66 5.43 -45.13
C ASP A 116 33.99 6.95 -45.09
N ASP A 117 33.13 7.78 -44.48
CA ASP A 117 33.35 9.22 -44.37
C ASP A 117 34.31 9.55 -43.22
N GLU A 118 35.30 10.40 -43.50
CA GLU A 118 36.38 10.82 -42.56
C GLU A 118 35.87 11.52 -41.28
N PHE A 119 34.55 11.72 -41.15
CA PHE A 119 33.85 12.40 -40.04
C PHE A 119 32.89 11.50 -39.23
N SER A 120 32.60 10.26 -39.64
CA SER A 120 31.72 9.33 -38.91
C SER A 120 32.54 8.35 -38.04
N GLY A 121 32.77 8.73 -36.78
CA GLY A 121 33.46 7.89 -35.80
C GLY A 121 32.49 7.06 -34.96
N ASP A 122 32.96 5.90 -34.48
CA ASP A 122 32.22 5.04 -33.55
C ASP A 122 31.77 5.83 -32.30
N GLU A 123 30.48 5.78 -31.97
CA GLU A 123 29.94 6.41 -30.76
C GLU A 123 29.72 5.36 -29.68
N THR A 124 30.30 5.61 -28.49
CA THR A 124 30.09 4.76 -27.32
C THR A 124 29.47 5.58 -26.19
N GLN A 125 28.23 5.26 -25.84
CA GLN A 125 27.54 5.83 -24.68
C GLN A 125 27.56 4.82 -23.53
N LYS A 126 28.18 5.21 -22.41
CA LYS A 126 28.21 4.41 -21.18
C LYS A 126 27.62 5.22 -20.04
N LYS A 127 26.54 4.73 -19.46
CA LYS A 127 25.93 5.29 -18.25
C LYS A 127 25.78 4.19 -17.20
N TRP A 128 26.41 4.37 -16.04
CA TRP A 128 26.19 3.53 -14.88
C TRP A 128 25.85 4.42 -13.68
N GLU A 129 24.77 4.09 -13.00
CA GLU A 129 24.21 4.91 -11.93
C GLU A 129 23.58 4.02 -10.87
N TRP A 130 23.83 4.34 -9.60
CA TRP A 130 22.99 3.85 -8.51
C TRP A 130 21.73 4.70 -8.50
N SER A 131 20.58 4.12 -8.81
CA SER A 131 19.35 4.90 -8.95
C SER A 131 18.74 5.28 -7.60
N ARG A 132 18.97 4.47 -6.56
CA ARG A 132 18.29 4.66 -5.28
C ARG A 132 19.00 4.00 -4.11
N TYR A 133 19.06 4.69 -2.97
CA TYR A 133 19.45 4.11 -1.67
C TYR A 133 18.37 4.28 -0.61
N TYR A 134 17.91 3.19 -0.01
CA TYR A 134 16.81 3.25 0.94
C TYR A 134 16.82 2.12 1.95
N ALA A 135 16.25 2.40 3.12
CA ALA A 135 16.05 1.44 4.18
C ALA A 135 14.60 1.49 4.64
N TRP A 136 14.02 0.34 4.94
CA TRP A 136 12.69 0.29 5.54
C TRP A 136 12.58 -0.77 6.63
N ARG A 137 11.59 -0.56 7.50
CA ARG A 137 11.16 -1.51 8.51
C ARG A 137 9.65 -1.45 8.68
N ALA A 138 9.06 -2.59 9.04
CA ALA A 138 7.69 -2.63 9.50
C ALA A 138 7.58 -2.06 10.93
N LEU A 139 6.45 -1.42 11.22
CA LEU A 139 6.04 -0.96 12.54
C LEU A 139 4.69 -1.63 12.88
N PRO A 140 4.71 -2.88 13.41
CA PRO A 140 3.51 -3.66 13.66
C PRO A 140 2.48 -2.96 14.55
N SER A 141 2.93 -2.25 15.60
CA SER A 141 2.08 -1.51 16.54
C SER A 141 1.25 -0.41 15.89
N LEU A 142 1.75 0.13 14.78
CA LEU A 142 1.15 1.24 14.04
C LEU A 142 0.51 0.79 12.73
N LYS A 143 0.62 -0.51 12.38
CA LYS A 143 0.23 -1.08 11.08
C LYS A 143 0.79 -0.28 9.90
N ALA A 144 2.04 0.15 10.04
CA ALA A 144 2.69 1.04 9.11
C ALA A 144 4.11 0.60 8.77
N LYS A 145 4.62 1.11 7.66
CA LYS A 145 5.98 0.96 7.19
C LYS A 145 6.71 2.28 7.36
N LEU A 146 7.86 2.23 8.01
CA LEU A 146 8.83 3.34 8.05
C LEU A 146 9.82 3.13 6.92
N ALA A 147 9.96 4.10 6.02
CA ALA A 147 11.00 4.14 5.01
C ALA A 147 11.88 5.38 5.21
N LEU A 148 13.18 5.22 5.00
CA LEU A 148 14.22 6.24 5.15
C LEU A 148 15.15 6.20 3.95
N GLY A 149 15.67 7.36 3.55
CA GLY A 149 16.54 7.51 2.39
C GLY A 149 15.79 8.04 1.19
N GLU A 150 16.20 7.60 0.01
CA GLU A 150 15.64 8.03 -1.27
C GLU A 150 14.37 7.24 -1.57
N ASP A 151 13.31 7.93 -1.95
CA ASP A 151 12.03 7.30 -2.28
C ASP A 151 11.25 8.18 -3.26
N TYR A 152 10.20 7.59 -3.82
CA TYR A 152 9.29 8.27 -4.71
C TYR A 152 8.00 8.61 -3.96
N LEU A 153 7.58 9.87 -4.03
CA LEU A 153 6.28 10.27 -3.52
C LEU A 153 5.19 9.71 -4.44
N ARG A 154 4.63 8.55 -4.06
CA ARG A 154 3.43 8.01 -4.71
C ARG A 154 2.19 8.50 -3.97
N SER A 155 1.46 9.45 -4.57
CA SER A 155 0.22 10.00 -4.03
C SER A 155 -0.85 10.02 -5.11
N ASP A 156 -2.07 9.66 -4.75
CA ASP A 156 -3.24 9.73 -5.65
C ASP A 156 -3.80 11.16 -5.77
N ILE A 157 -3.25 12.11 -5.00
CA ILE A 157 -3.77 13.49 -4.88
C ILE A 157 -2.71 14.54 -5.21
N PHE A 158 -1.43 14.19 -5.12
CA PHE A 158 -0.32 15.10 -5.45
C PHE A 158 0.50 14.45 -6.56
N ASP A 159 1.03 15.27 -7.46
CA ASP A 159 1.99 14.79 -8.46
C ASP A 159 3.18 14.15 -7.75
N GLY A 160 3.64 13.02 -8.29
CA GLY A 160 4.74 12.28 -7.69
C GLY A 160 6.10 12.85 -8.11
N PHE A 161 7.03 12.86 -7.16
CA PHE A 161 8.39 13.33 -7.36
C PHE A 161 9.36 12.51 -6.49
N ASN A 162 10.63 12.50 -6.88
CA ASN A 162 11.69 11.84 -6.11
C ASN A 162 12.10 12.72 -4.93
N TYR A 163 12.35 12.10 -3.79
CA TYR A 163 12.82 12.81 -2.60
C TYR A 163 13.79 11.97 -1.79
N VAL A 164 14.61 12.64 -1.00
CA VAL A 164 15.39 12.03 0.07
C VAL A 164 14.83 12.48 1.42
N GLY A 165 14.54 11.53 2.29
CA GLY A 165 13.99 11.83 3.60
C GLY A 165 13.43 10.62 4.33
N GLY A 166 12.29 10.79 4.97
CA GLY A 166 11.62 9.74 5.73
C GLY A 166 10.11 9.76 5.53
N SER A 167 9.53 8.57 5.49
CA SER A 167 8.09 8.40 5.40
C SER A 167 7.57 7.32 6.34
N VAL A 168 6.38 7.57 6.88
CA VAL A 168 5.59 6.60 7.62
C VAL A 168 4.26 6.47 6.91
N SER A 169 3.98 5.30 6.38
CA SER A 169 2.75 5.02 5.64
C SER A 169 2.10 3.75 6.14
N THR A 170 0.79 3.76 6.33
CA THR A 170 0.04 2.51 6.55
C THR A 170 0.21 1.55 5.39
N ASP A 171 0.41 0.28 5.68
CA ASP A 171 0.56 -0.77 4.67
C ASP A 171 -0.64 -1.72 4.73
N ASP A 172 -1.41 -1.83 3.65
CA ASP A 172 -2.59 -2.69 3.60
C ASP A 172 -2.20 -4.18 3.64
N GLN A 173 -0.98 -4.56 3.24
CA GLN A 173 -0.53 -5.95 3.30
C GLN A 173 -0.40 -6.45 4.75
N MET A 174 -0.25 -5.54 5.71
CA MET A 174 -0.27 -5.85 7.14
C MET A 174 -1.66 -6.22 7.66
N LEU A 175 -2.71 -5.91 6.90
CA LEU A 175 -4.09 -6.26 7.25
C LEU A 175 -4.43 -7.67 6.76
N PRO A 176 -5.33 -8.37 7.49
CA PRO A 176 -6.01 -9.56 7.00
C PRO A 176 -6.57 -9.35 5.58
N PRO A 177 -6.48 -10.34 4.67
CA PRO A 177 -6.97 -10.22 3.29
C PRO A 177 -8.40 -9.71 3.18
N ASN A 178 -9.30 -10.17 4.06
CA ASN A 178 -10.68 -9.70 4.13
C ASN A 178 -10.85 -8.23 4.56
N LEU A 179 -9.82 -7.64 5.19
CA LEU A 179 -9.75 -6.24 5.60
C LEU A 179 -8.93 -5.37 4.63
N ARG A 180 -8.40 -5.95 3.54
CA ARG A 180 -7.69 -5.22 2.48
C ARG A 180 -8.67 -4.58 1.50
N GLY A 181 -8.24 -3.47 0.90
CA GLY A 181 -9.03 -2.76 -0.09
C GLY A 181 -10.33 -2.13 0.45
N TYR A 182 -11.19 -1.71 -0.47
CA TYR A 182 -12.54 -1.26 -0.16
C TYR A 182 -13.52 -2.37 -0.53
N ALA A 183 -14.21 -2.92 0.47
CA ALA A 183 -15.46 -3.62 0.27
C ALA A 183 -16.57 -2.82 0.94
N PRO A 184 -17.77 -2.73 0.33
CA PRO A 184 -18.90 -2.10 0.99
C PRO A 184 -19.22 -2.84 2.29
N ASP A 185 -19.74 -2.10 3.24
CA ASP A 185 -20.23 -2.65 4.48
C ASP A 185 -21.71 -3.01 4.31
N ILE A 186 -22.04 -4.29 4.47
CA ILE A 186 -23.40 -4.79 4.29
C ILE A 186 -24.03 -4.87 5.68
N SER A 187 -24.95 -3.94 5.97
CA SER A 187 -25.72 -3.90 7.20
C SER A 187 -27.19 -4.13 6.93
N GLY A 188 -27.84 -4.93 7.77
CA GLY A 188 -29.27 -5.21 7.69
C GLY A 188 -29.83 -5.64 9.04
N VAL A 189 -31.13 -5.91 9.08
CA VAL A 189 -31.82 -6.46 10.25
C VAL A 189 -32.51 -7.76 9.83
N ALA A 190 -32.18 -8.85 10.50
CA ALA A 190 -32.87 -10.12 10.32
C ALA A 190 -33.91 -10.30 11.43
N HIS A 191 -35.17 -10.63 11.08
CA HIS A 191 -36.21 -10.84 12.11
C HIS A 191 -36.10 -12.20 12.79
N THR A 192 -35.52 -13.18 12.09
CA THR A 192 -35.21 -14.53 12.59
C THR A 192 -33.77 -14.91 12.24
N THR A 193 -33.32 -16.11 12.63
CA THR A 193 -32.05 -16.64 12.13
C THR A 193 -32.11 -16.70 10.61
N ALA A 194 -31.18 -16.05 9.92
CA ALA A 194 -31.24 -15.86 8.48
C ALA A 194 -29.93 -16.28 7.80
N LYS A 195 -30.06 -16.78 6.57
CA LYS A 195 -28.95 -17.05 5.68
C LYS A 195 -28.76 -15.84 4.77
N VAL A 196 -27.61 -15.18 4.86
CA VAL A 196 -27.26 -14.04 4.02
C VAL A 196 -26.34 -14.51 2.90
N THR A 197 -26.81 -14.32 1.67
CA THR A 197 -26.10 -14.68 0.45
C THR A 197 -25.78 -13.40 -0.32
N VAL A 198 -24.51 -13.19 -0.64
CA VAL A 198 -24.06 -12.07 -1.46
C VAL A 198 -23.63 -12.63 -2.81
N SER A 199 -24.23 -12.09 -3.87
CA SER A 199 -23.93 -12.49 -5.23
C SER A 199 -23.55 -11.31 -6.11
N GLN A 200 -22.76 -11.59 -7.14
CA GLN A 200 -22.27 -10.61 -8.09
C GLN A 200 -22.33 -11.25 -9.48
N MET A 201 -23.02 -10.61 -10.42
CA MET A 201 -23.22 -11.14 -11.78
C MET A 201 -23.74 -12.60 -11.79
N GLY A 202 -24.61 -12.95 -10.84
CA GLY A 202 -25.18 -14.30 -10.70
C GLY A 202 -24.29 -15.34 -10.01
N ARG A 203 -23.07 -14.99 -9.60
CA ARG A 203 -22.18 -15.87 -8.82
C ARG A 203 -22.24 -15.52 -7.34
N VAL A 204 -22.41 -16.52 -6.47
CA VAL A 204 -22.31 -16.33 -5.01
C VAL A 204 -20.84 -16.11 -4.64
N ILE A 205 -20.56 -14.96 -4.03
CA ILE A 205 -19.19 -14.58 -3.60
C ILE A 205 -19.00 -14.69 -2.09
N TYR A 206 -20.08 -14.64 -1.32
CA TYR A 206 -20.04 -14.74 0.13
C TYR A 206 -21.37 -15.29 0.66
N GLU A 207 -21.31 -16.18 1.64
CA GLU A 207 -22.49 -16.79 2.25
C GLU A 207 -22.23 -17.02 3.73
N THR A 208 -23.12 -16.54 4.60
CA THR A 208 -23.03 -16.74 6.05
C THR A 208 -24.40 -16.84 6.68
N GLN A 209 -24.49 -17.51 7.83
CA GLN A 209 -25.67 -17.48 8.68
C GLN A 209 -25.52 -16.39 9.75
N VAL A 210 -26.58 -15.62 10.00
CA VAL A 210 -26.63 -14.58 11.02
C VAL A 210 -27.77 -14.86 12.01
N PRO A 211 -27.58 -14.55 13.31
CA PRO A 211 -28.65 -14.64 14.31
C PRO A 211 -29.72 -13.56 14.08
N ALA A 212 -30.88 -13.72 14.71
CA ALA A 212 -31.94 -12.71 14.70
C ALA A 212 -31.44 -11.39 15.33
N GLY A 213 -31.65 -10.27 14.64
CA GLY A 213 -31.22 -8.94 15.04
C GLY A 213 -30.48 -8.17 13.95
N PRO A 214 -29.99 -6.95 14.27
CA PRO A 214 -29.12 -6.19 13.38
C PRO A 214 -27.79 -6.92 13.19
N PHE A 215 -27.35 -7.04 11.95
CA PHE A 215 -26.07 -7.67 11.61
C PHE A 215 -25.25 -6.77 10.68
N ARG A 216 -23.94 -7.03 10.64
CA ARG A 216 -22.98 -6.28 9.84
C ARG A 216 -21.93 -7.24 9.30
N ILE A 217 -21.84 -7.34 7.98
CA ILE A 217 -20.88 -8.22 7.30
C ILE A 217 -19.73 -7.36 6.77
N GLN A 218 -18.55 -7.60 7.32
CA GLN A 218 -17.31 -6.92 6.93
C GLN A 218 -16.35 -7.86 6.20
N ASP A 219 -16.67 -9.14 6.05
CA ASP A 219 -15.74 -10.18 5.59
C ASP A 219 -15.78 -10.39 4.06
N LEU A 220 -16.07 -9.34 3.30
CA LEU A 220 -16.01 -9.40 1.84
C LEU A 220 -14.58 -9.19 1.36
N GLY A 221 -14.16 -10.02 0.40
CA GLY A 221 -12.86 -9.91 -0.26
C GLY A 221 -12.65 -8.58 -1.00
N ASP A 222 -11.39 -8.25 -1.25
CA ASP A 222 -10.91 -6.99 -1.82
C ASP A 222 -11.20 -6.79 -3.32
N SER A 223 -11.55 -7.86 -4.02
CA SER A 223 -11.74 -7.90 -5.47
C SER A 223 -13.19 -7.65 -5.93
N VAL A 224 -14.03 -7.10 -5.04
CA VAL A 224 -15.47 -6.94 -5.27
C VAL A 224 -15.77 -5.53 -5.81
N SER A 225 -16.08 -5.44 -7.11
CA SER A 225 -16.41 -4.18 -7.80
C SER A 225 -17.71 -4.26 -8.64
N GLY A 226 -18.53 -3.21 -8.64
CA GLY A 226 -19.83 -3.19 -9.36
C GLY A 226 -21.02 -3.49 -8.43
N THR A 227 -22.14 -3.93 -8.99
CA THR A 227 -23.36 -4.17 -8.21
C THR A 227 -23.33 -5.52 -7.51
N LEU A 228 -23.56 -5.50 -6.20
CA LEU A 228 -23.79 -6.66 -5.36
C LEU A 228 -25.28 -6.86 -5.14
N HIS A 229 -25.74 -8.09 -5.31
CA HIS A 229 -27.10 -8.53 -4.99
C HIS A 229 -27.08 -9.27 -3.66
N ILE A 230 -27.74 -8.72 -2.66
CA ILE A 230 -27.82 -9.30 -1.31
C ILE A 230 -29.18 -9.95 -1.17
N ARG A 231 -29.17 -11.23 -0.79
CA ARG A 231 -30.37 -12.01 -0.49
C ARG A 231 -30.30 -12.51 0.94
N ILE A 232 -31.28 -12.14 1.75
CA ILE A 232 -31.45 -12.58 3.14
C ILE A 232 -32.63 -13.55 3.17
N GLU A 233 -32.36 -14.81 3.45
CA GLU A 233 -33.37 -15.85 3.56
C GLU A 233 -33.60 -16.20 5.02
N GLU A 234 -34.77 -15.86 5.54
CA GLU A 234 -35.15 -16.08 6.92
C GLU A 234 -35.68 -17.50 7.16
N GLN A 235 -35.59 -17.99 8.40
CA GLN A 235 -36.10 -19.33 8.77
C GLN A 235 -37.60 -19.52 8.53
N ASN A 236 -38.37 -18.43 8.53
CA ASN A 236 -39.80 -18.43 8.21
C ASN A 236 -40.08 -18.50 6.69
N GLY A 237 -39.05 -18.60 5.85
CA GLY A 237 -39.14 -18.63 4.38
C GLY A 237 -39.30 -17.26 3.72
N GLN A 238 -39.32 -16.17 4.50
CA GLN A 238 -39.31 -14.82 3.92
C GLN A 238 -37.93 -14.51 3.32
N VAL A 239 -37.94 -13.92 2.14
CA VAL A 239 -36.72 -13.51 1.44
C VAL A 239 -36.72 -12.00 1.28
N GLN A 240 -35.65 -11.35 1.73
CA GLN A 240 -35.41 -9.93 1.51
C GLN A 240 -34.26 -9.78 0.52
N GLU A 241 -34.45 -8.98 -0.52
CA GLU A 241 -33.43 -8.74 -1.54
C GLU A 241 -33.19 -7.25 -1.72
N TYR A 242 -31.93 -6.86 -1.80
CA TYR A 242 -31.54 -5.48 -2.13
C TYR A 242 -30.17 -5.45 -2.79
N ASP A 243 -29.94 -4.38 -3.56
CA ASP A 243 -28.72 -4.20 -4.32
C ASP A 243 -27.86 -3.10 -3.72
N ILE A 244 -26.57 -3.36 -3.60
CA ILE A 244 -25.57 -2.35 -3.24
C ILE A 244 -24.64 -2.16 -4.44
N SER A 245 -24.61 -0.95 -4.98
CA SER A 245 -23.62 -0.58 -5.99
C SER A 245 -22.29 -0.22 -5.32
N THR A 246 -21.22 -0.91 -5.72
CA THR A 246 -19.87 -0.65 -5.26
C THR A 246 -19.10 0.09 -6.35
N ALA A 247 -18.68 1.31 -6.05
CA ALA A 247 -17.66 2.02 -6.81
C ALA A 247 -16.38 1.96 -5.98
N SER A 248 -15.34 1.34 -6.53
CA SER A 248 -14.02 1.38 -5.94
C SER A 248 -13.40 2.73 -6.28
N MET A 249 -13.18 3.56 -5.26
CA MET A 249 -12.35 4.74 -5.39
C MET A 249 -11.07 4.47 -4.61
N PRO A 250 -9.87 4.64 -5.19
CA PRO A 250 -8.61 4.20 -4.59
C PRO A 250 -8.26 4.86 -3.24
N TYR A 251 -8.99 5.92 -2.84
CA TYR A 251 -8.85 6.62 -1.56
C TYR A 251 -9.89 6.24 -0.49
N LEU A 252 -10.82 5.33 -0.77
CA LEU A 252 -11.81 4.90 0.24
C LEU A 252 -11.20 3.88 1.20
N THR A 253 -11.43 4.10 2.49
CA THR A 253 -11.07 3.17 3.57
C THR A 253 -12.32 2.56 4.18
N ARG A 254 -12.24 1.30 4.63
CA ARG A 254 -13.36 0.66 5.33
C ARG A 254 -13.68 1.43 6.62
N PRO A 255 -14.96 1.55 7.04
CA PRO A 255 -15.30 2.24 8.29
C PRO A 255 -14.60 1.60 9.48
N GLY A 256 -13.87 2.41 10.28
CA GLY A 256 -13.04 1.94 11.40
C GLY A 256 -11.55 1.79 11.08
N GLN A 257 -11.15 1.89 9.81
CA GLN A 257 -9.75 1.92 9.39
C GLN A 257 -9.29 3.35 9.09
N ILE A 258 -8.04 3.66 9.44
CA ILE A 258 -7.39 4.95 9.18
C ILE A 258 -6.11 4.68 8.39
N ARG A 259 -6.05 5.10 7.13
CA ARG A 259 -4.86 5.02 6.27
C ARG A 259 -4.07 6.33 6.24
N TYR A 260 -3.12 6.51 7.12
CA TYR A 260 -2.32 7.74 7.15
C TYR A 260 -1.02 7.60 6.34
N LYS A 261 -0.58 8.72 5.77
CA LYS A 261 0.71 8.84 5.10
C LYS A 261 1.38 10.14 5.52
N ILE A 262 2.54 10.01 6.16
CA ILE A 262 3.37 11.12 6.60
C ILE A 262 4.68 10.99 5.83
N MET A 263 5.05 12.02 5.08
CA MET A 263 6.29 12.04 4.30
C MET A 263 6.98 13.36 4.53
N MET A 264 8.29 13.34 4.74
CA MET A 264 9.08 14.55 4.93
C MET A 264 10.46 14.37 4.32
N GLY A 265 11.00 15.41 3.73
CA GLY A 265 12.29 15.31 3.07
C GLY A 265 12.60 16.52 2.20
N ARG A 266 13.54 16.34 1.28
CA ARG A 266 13.86 17.30 0.24
C ARG A 266 13.68 16.66 -1.13
N PRO A 267 13.12 17.38 -2.11
CA PRO A 267 13.06 16.87 -3.48
C PRO A 267 14.46 16.60 -4.01
N GLN A 268 14.54 15.67 -4.93
CA GLN A 268 15.79 15.22 -5.53
C GLN A 268 15.61 15.09 -7.04
N GLU A 269 16.57 15.59 -7.79
CA GLU A 269 16.68 15.36 -9.23
C GLU A 269 17.54 14.12 -9.50
N TRP A 270 17.55 13.65 -10.75
CA TRP A 270 18.40 12.53 -11.17
C TRP A 270 19.88 12.81 -10.88
N GLY A 271 20.64 11.77 -10.52
CA GLY A 271 22.04 11.93 -10.09
C GLY A 271 22.25 12.36 -8.63
N HIS A 272 21.28 12.11 -7.74
CA HIS A 272 21.37 12.41 -6.31
C HIS A 272 21.51 13.89 -5.94
N HIS A 273 21.18 14.80 -6.87
CA HIS A 273 21.20 16.21 -6.58
C HIS A 273 19.95 16.61 -5.80
N VAL A 274 20.15 17.02 -4.54
CA VAL A 274 19.06 17.49 -3.68
C VAL A 274 18.77 18.94 -4.03
N GLU A 275 17.62 19.18 -4.66
CA GLU A 275 17.21 20.50 -5.09
C GLU A 275 15.85 20.88 -4.49
N GLY A 276 15.74 22.14 -4.09
CA GLY A 276 14.54 22.67 -3.47
C GLY A 276 14.51 22.57 -1.93
N GLU A 277 13.40 23.03 -1.40
CA GLU A 277 13.20 23.25 0.02
C GLU A 277 12.67 22.01 0.73
N PHE A 278 12.85 21.97 2.06
CA PHE A 278 12.23 20.91 2.87
C PHE A 278 10.72 20.91 2.68
N PHE A 279 10.14 19.72 2.51
CA PHE A 279 8.70 19.53 2.44
C PHE A 279 8.18 18.58 3.53
N LEU A 280 6.92 18.76 3.87
CA LEU A 280 6.13 17.87 4.72
C LEU A 280 4.78 17.60 4.04
N VAL A 281 4.48 16.33 3.82
CA VAL A 281 3.17 15.85 3.36
C VAL A 281 2.50 15.06 4.47
N LEU A 282 1.28 15.47 4.80
CA LEU A 282 0.40 14.75 5.70
C LEU A 282 -0.88 14.39 4.94
N LYS A 283 -1.18 13.08 4.83
CA LYS A 283 -2.43 12.54 4.33
C LYS A 283 -3.14 11.82 5.49
N LEU A 284 -4.34 12.27 5.81
CA LEU A 284 -5.20 11.67 6.84
C LEU A 284 -6.60 11.42 6.25
N PRO A 285 -7.08 10.18 6.25
CA PRO A 285 -8.46 9.85 5.92
C PRO A 285 -9.31 9.88 7.19
N GLY A 286 -10.46 10.53 7.09
CA GLY A 286 -11.55 10.51 8.05
C GLY A 286 -12.80 9.94 7.39
N GLY A 287 -12.83 8.61 7.19
CA GLY A 287 -13.96 7.92 6.55
C GLY A 287 -14.18 8.36 5.09
N SER A 288 -15.19 9.19 4.86
CA SER A 288 -15.56 9.74 3.54
C SER A 288 -14.76 11.00 3.14
N LEU A 289 -13.86 11.48 4.00
CA LEU A 289 -13.04 12.66 3.81
C LEU A 289 -11.57 12.26 3.67
N THR A 290 -10.88 12.69 2.62
CA THR A 290 -9.40 12.63 2.59
C THR A 290 -8.85 14.04 2.56
N ALA A 291 -8.04 14.39 3.56
CA ALA A 291 -7.32 15.65 3.60
C ALA A 291 -5.82 15.41 3.36
N GLY A 292 -5.24 16.24 2.49
CA GLY A 292 -3.80 16.29 2.25
C GLY A 292 -3.29 17.70 2.47
N ARG A 293 -2.15 17.84 3.14
CA ARG A 293 -1.43 19.10 3.23
C ARG A 293 0.01 18.88 2.80
N TYR A 294 0.45 19.65 1.82
CA TYR A 294 1.84 19.78 1.41
C TYR A 294 2.34 21.14 1.91
N MET A 295 3.43 21.15 2.66
CA MET A 295 4.12 22.36 3.07
C MET A 295 5.57 22.28 2.63
N ALA A 296 6.03 23.27 1.88
CA ALA A 296 7.44 23.56 1.66
C ALA A 296 7.67 25.06 1.91
N ALA A 297 8.92 25.50 2.08
CA ALA A 297 9.23 26.86 2.55
C ALA A 297 8.49 27.98 1.77
N HIS A 298 8.29 27.81 0.46
CA HIS A 298 7.64 28.79 -0.41
C HIS A 298 6.31 28.32 -1.02
N TRP A 299 5.90 27.07 -0.73
CA TRP A 299 4.73 26.43 -1.34
C TRP A 299 3.84 25.79 -0.28
N GLU A 300 2.56 26.14 -0.28
CA GLU A 300 1.56 25.45 0.52
C GLU A 300 0.45 24.95 -0.41
N MET A 301 0.19 23.64 -0.40
CA MET A 301 -0.98 23.06 -1.05
C MET A 301 -1.87 22.36 -0.03
N LYS A 302 -3.17 22.63 -0.11
CA LYS A 302 -4.21 21.95 0.67
C LYS A 302 -5.15 21.28 -0.29
N THR A 303 -5.43 20.01 -0.04
CA THR A 303 -6.42 19.25 -0.76
C THR A 303 -7.42 18.65 0.21
N ILE A 304 -8.70 18.78 -0.14
CA ILE A 304 -9.79 18.14 0.59
C ILE A 304 -10.63 17.41 -0.45
N SER A 305 -10.78 16.11 -0.25
CA SER A 305 -11.69 15.27 -1.00
C SER A 305 -12.88 14.90 -0.13
N LEU A 306 -14.10 15.23 -0.58
CA LEU A 306 -15.36 14.90 0.07
C LEU A 306 -16.15 13.92 -0.81
N ARG A 307 -16.54 12.77 -0.24
CA ARG A 307 -17.54 11.88 -0.83
C ARG A 307 -18.94 12.43 -0.52
N ARG A 308 -19.70 12.82 -1.54
CA ARG A 308 -21.08 13.30 -1.38
C ARG A 308 -22.12 12.21 -1.66
N LEU A 309 -21.78 11.20 -2.47
CA LEU A 309 -22.61 10.02 -2.83
C LEU A 309 -21.69 8.83 -3.20
N ALA A 310 -22.26 7.62 -3.31
CA ALA A 310 -21.52 6.34 -3.40
C ALA A 310 -20.34 6.31 -4.40
N SER A 311 -20.37 7.14 -5.45
CA SER A 311 -19.42 7.10 -6.58
C SER A 311 -18.87 8.48 -7.00
N VAL A 312 -19.05 9.55 -6.21
CA VAL A 312 -18.54 10.89 -6.56
C VAL A 312 -17.71 11.47 -5.43
N ALA A 313 -16.46 11.80 -5.74
CA ALA A 313 -15.61 12.59 -4.86
C ALA A 313 -15.23 13.89 -5.54
N ILE A 314 -15.29 14.95 -4.75
CA ILE A 314 -14.91 16.29 -5.18
C ILE A 314 -13.60 16.61 -4.50
N CYS A 315 -12.52 16.71 -5.27
CA CYS A 315 -11.21 17.14 -4.78
C CYS A 315 -11.05 18.65 -5.00
N LEU A 316 -10.90 19.40 -3.91
CA LEU A 316 -10.61 20.83 -3.95
C LEU A 316 -9.13 21.05 -3.67
N HIS A 317 -8.39 21.63 -4.63
CA HIS A 317 -6.98 21.98 -4.46
C HIS A 317 -6.82 23.49 -4.31
N SER A 318 -6.14 23.93 -3.26
CA SER A 318 -5.69 25.31 -3.08
C SER A 318 -4.17 25.33 -2.98
N ALA A 319 -3.51 26.07 -3.87
CA ALA A 319 -2.06 26.26 -3.87
C ALA A 319 -1.71 27.73 -3.65
N ARG A 320 -0.78 28.02 -2.73
CA ARG A 320 -0.16 29.33 -2.55
C ARG A 320 1.34 29.20 -2.82
N SER A 321 1.87 30.06 -3.69
CA SER A 321 3.30 30.19 -3.97
C SER A 321 3.73 31.63 -3.68
N ARG A 322 4.84 31.81 -2.94
CA ARG A 322 5.50 33.12 -2.79
C ARG A 322 6.68 33.18 -3.74
N LEU A 323 6.57 34.01 -4.77
CA LEU A 323 7.69 34.31 -5.68
C LEU A 323 8.64 35.31 -4.99
N MET A 324 9.82 34.88 -4.56
CA MET A 324 10.92 35.78 -4.26
C MET A 324 11.68 36.06 -5.56
N LEU A 325 11.60 37.29 -6.07
CA LEU A 325 12.49 37.78 -7.11
C LEU A 325 13.91 37.89 -6.53
N LEU A 326 14.73 36.88 -6.76
CA LEU A 326 16.18 36.97 -6.62
C LEU A 326 16.83 36.61 -7.97
N THR A 327 17.64 37.55 -8.44
CA THR A 327 18.21 37.65 -9.78
C THR A 327 19.43 36.73 -9.96
N ARG A 328 19.31 35.68 -10.82
CA ARG A 328 20.27 35.22 -11.87
C ARG A 328 20.10 33.71 -12.20
N THR A 329 19.79 33.43 -13.48
CA THR A 329 20.00 32.21 -14.33
C THR A 329 19.28 30.87 -14.01
N PRO A 330 18.99 29.96 -14.98
CA PRO A 330 18.63 30.11 -16.40
C PRO A 330 17.27 29.44 -16.81
N ASN A 331 16.50 30.17 -17.63
CA ASN A 331 15.44 29.85 -18.61
C ASN A 331 14.45 28.64 -18.61
N TRP A 332 14.45 27.65 -17.72
CA TRP A 332 13.49 26.53 -17.84
C TRP A 332 12.24 26.59 -16.97
N ILE A 333 12.10 27.63 -16.13
CA ILE A 333 10.90 27.83 -15.31
C ILE A 333 10.38 29.24 -15.53
N LYS A 334 9.70 29.46 -16.67
CA LYS A 334 8.89 30.65 -16.91
C LYS A 334 7.51 30.26 -17.41
N THR A 335 6.66 29.80 -16.50
CA THR A 335 5.21 29.89 -16.67
C THR A 335 4.58 30.29 -15.33
N PRO A 336 3.96 31.48 -15.24
CA PRO A 336 3.32 31.92 -14.01
C PRO A 336 1.97 31.20 -13.87
N LEU A 337 1.81 30.38 -12.84
CA LEU A 337 0.52 29.80 -12.50
C LEU A 337 -0.14 30.64 -11.39
N MET A 338 -1.06 31.51 -11.83
CA MET A 338 -2.10 32.11 -10.98
C MET A 338 -2.75 31.03 -10.10
N ALA A 339 -3.19 31.41 -8.89
CA ALA A 339 -3.98 30.56 -8.01
C ALA A 339 -5.17 29.97 -8.79
N LYS A 340 -5.03 28.71 -9.22
CA LYS A 340 -6.00 28.02 -10.05
C LYS A 340 -6.78 27.08 -9.14
N VAL A 341 -8.01 27.47 -8.78
CA VAL A 341 -8.98 26.53 -8.21
C VAL A 341 -9.41 25.63 -9.35
N ARG A 342 -8.79 24.45 -9.47
CA ARG A 342 -9.15 23.47 -10.48
C ARG A 342 -10.21 22.53 -9.91
N TRP A 343 -11.43 22.66 -10.41
CA TRP A 343 -12.48 21.67 -10.21
C TRP A 343 -12.20 20.50 -11.15
N THR A 344 -11.78 19.38 -10.58
CA THR A 344 -11.65 18.13 -11.34
C THR A 344 -12.75 17.20 -10.87
N VAL A 345 -13.81 17.12 -11.66
CA VAL A 345 -14.82 16.07 -11.51
C VAL A 345 -14.30 14.90 -12.33
N THR A 346 -13.77 13.87 -11.66
CA THR A 346 -13.49 12.58 -12.31
C THR A 346 -14.78 11.77 -12.29
N PRO A 347 -15.49 11.62 -13.42
CA PRO A 347 -16.55 10.62 -13.51
C PRO A 347 -15.90 9.23 -13.43
N SER A 348 -16.45 8.36 -12.59
CA SER A 348 -16.16 6.92 -12.63
C SER A 348 -16.79 6.35 -13.90
N VAL A 349 -15.98 5.71 -14.74
CA VAL A 349 -16.47 4.82 -15.82
C VAL A 349 -16.78 3.47 -15.20
#